data_AF-A0A4Q6ACC4-F1
#
_entry.id   AF-A0A4Q6ACC4-F1
#
_cell.length_a   1.000
_cell.length_b   1.000
_cell.length_c   1.000
_cell.angle_alpha   90.00
_cell.angle_beta   90.00
_cell.angle_gamma   90.00
#
_symmetry.space_group_name_H-M   'P 1'
#
loop_
_entity.id
_entity.type
_entity.pdbx_description
1 polymer ?
#
loop_
_entity_poly.entity_id
_entity_poly.type
_entity_poly.pdbx_seq_one_letter_code
_entity_poly.pdbx_strand_id
1 'polypeptide(L)'
;MASSTLVRPAPFSPKRLQAPCITNGKRLVTVFSECKFQSALNYASIKILRFSKGIRMSKTISIGNAGGYWGDDPNALERQVFGGKLDYISMDFLAEITMSILQKQRSSEPEAGYARDFLPMLKKVLPKLMADGTTIITNAGGVNPTACAQAIAKLAKELGLSPRIATVYGDDILPDLDRLQASGIAFDNMEDGSKFAPVAQRIQAANIYFGAAPVVEALKWKPNIIVTGRVTDTGITIAPMIFEFGWKLNDWTRL
;
A
#
# COMPACT_ATOMS: atom_id res chain seq x y z
N MET A 1 -16.58 22.37 3.29
CA MET A 1 -16.57 21.49 2.11
C MET A 1 -15.15 21.01 1.92
N ALA A 2 -14.90 19.73 2.17
CA ALA A 2 -13.61 19.10 1.85
C ALA A 2 -13.68 18.69 0.37
N SER A 3 -12.88 19.34 -0.49
CA SER A 3 -12.75 18.98 -1.90
C SER A 3 -11.51 18.11 -2.05
N SER A 4 -11.66 16.90 -2.58
CA SER A 4 -10.56 15.99 -2.91
C SER A 4 -10.17 16.19 -4.38
N THR A 5 -8.92 16.51 -4.67
CA THR A 5 -8.43 16.70 -6.04
C THR A 5 -7.48 15.58 -6.39
N LEU A 6 -7.87 14.70 -7.33
CA LEU A 6 -6.99 13.70 -7.92
C LEU A 6 -6.13 14.37 -9.00
N VAL A 7 -4.86 13.97 -9.14
CA VAL A 7 -3.93 14.53 -10.14
C VAL A 7 -3.17 13.37 -10.78
N ARG A 8 -3.10 13.32 -12.11
CA ARG A 8 -2.27 12.33 -12.84
C ARG A 8 -0.82 12.84 -12.97
N PRO A 9 0.20 12.00 -12.71
CA PRO A 9 1.58 12.39 -12.94
C PRO A 9 1.94 12.40 -14.44
N ALA A 10 2.64 13.44 -14.88
CA ALA A 10 3.32 13.49 -16.18
C ALA A 10 4.63 12.67 -16.15
N PRO A 11 5.12 12.16 -17.31
CA PRO A 11 6.30 11.28 -17.35
C PRO A 11 7.59 12.02 -16.94
N PHE A 12 8.29 11.47 -15.94
CA PHE A 12 9.52 12.01 -15.35
C PHE A 12 10.78 11.43 -16.01
N SER A 13 11.80 12.26 -16.31
CA SER A 13 13.13 11.82 -16.76
C SER A 13 14.17 11.94 -15.63
N PRO A 14 14.98 10.90 -15.32
CA PRO A 14 15.86 10.94 -14.16
C PRO A 14 17.22 11.62 -14.43
N LYS A 15 17.57 12.66 -13.65
CA LYS A 15 18.95 13.09 -13.43
C LYS A 15 19.40 12.66 -12.02
N ARG A 16 20.62 12.11 -11.97
CA ARG A 16 21.23 11.36 -10.86
C ARG A 16 21.83 12.32 -9.81
N LEU A 17 21.42 12.23 -8.55
CA LEU A 17 22.03 12.91 -7.40
C LEU A 17 22.40 11.85 -6.35
N GLN A 18 23.70 11.71 -6.08
CA GLN A 18 24.21 10.86 -4.99
C GLN A 18 24.49 11.74 -3.77
N ALA A 19 24.00 11.34 -2.59
CA ALA A 19 24.44 11.85 -1.30
C ALA A 19 24.79 10.67 -0.37
N PRO A 20 25.84 10.77 0.47
CA PRO A 20 26.29 9.66 1.31
C PRO A 20 25.43 9.50 2.58
N CYS A 21 25.09 8.27 2.93
CA CYS A 21 24.34 7.91 4.14
C CYS A 21 25.28 7.32 5.21
N ILE A 22 25.33 7.95 6.39
CA ILE A 22 26.01 7.44 7.59
C ILE A 22 24.95 6.75 8.46
N THR A 23 25.14 5.46 8.78
CA THR A 23 24.16 4.66 9.54
C THR A 23 24.58 4.46 10.99
N ASN A 24 23.73 4.86 11.94
CA ASN A 24 23.81 4.45 13.36
C ASN A 24 22.58 3.61 13.74
N GLY A 25 22.74 2.28 13.76
CA GLY A 25 22.18 1.41 14.81
C GLY A 25 20.67 1.12 14.94
N LYS A 26 19.77 1.49 14.02
CA LYS A 26 18.36 1.01 14.04
C LYS A 26 17.93 0.56 12.64
N ARG A 27 17.51 -0.71 12.50
CA ARG A 27 17.02 -1.26 11.22
C ARG A 27 15.61 -0.73 10.93
N LEU A 28 15.55 0.43 10.29
CA LEU A 28 14.43 0.88 9.48
C LEU A 28 14.84 0.65 8.02
N VAL A 29 14.11 -0.21 7.30
CA VAL A 29 14.41 -0.49 5.89
C VAL A 29 13.49 0.38 5.03
N THR A 30 14.02 1.50 4.55
CA THR A 30 13.39 2.34 3.53
C THR A 30 13.77 1.81 2.15
N VAL A 31 12.78 1.53 1.30
CA VAL A 31 12.99 1.00 -0.06
C VAL A 31 12.96 2.14 -1.06
N PHE A 32 14.07 2.36 -1.78
CA PHE A 32 14.14 3.19 -2.99
C PHE A 32 14.35 2.28 -4.21
N SER A 33 13.63 2.55 -5.30
CA SER A 33 13.69 1.78 -6.55
C SER A 33 14.45 2.56 -7.63
N GLU A 34 15.62 2.07 -8.05
CA GLU A 34 16.26 2.45 -9.32
C GLU A 34 16.22 1.28 -10.31
N CYS A 35 15.73 1.52 -11.53
CA CYS A 35 15.60 0.52 -12.59
C CYS A 35 16.62 0.79 -13.70
N LYS A 36 17.40 -0.23 -14.09
CA LYS A 36 18.23 -0.23 -15.32
C LYS A 36 17.77 -1.37 -16.23
N PHE A 37 17.45 -1.02 -17.48
CA PHE A 37 17.04 -1.94 -18.54
C PHE A 37 18.21 -2.15 -19.49
N GLN A 38 18.49 -3.40 -19.87
CA GLN A 38 19.41 -3.69 -20.96
C GLN A 38 19.06 -4.95 -21.74
N SER A 39 19.27 -4.82 -23.05
CA SER A 39 19.51 -5.82 -24.09
C SER A 39 18.33 -6.40 -24.88
N ALA A 40 18.55 -6.32 -26.20
CA ALA A 40 17.81 -6.90 -27.30
C ALA A 40 18.41 -8.26 -27.69
N LEU A 41 17.62 -9.13 -28.33
CA LEU A 41 17.87 -9.70 -29.67
C LEU A 41 16.93 -10.89 -29.96
N ASN A 42 16.44 -10.89 -31.20
CA ASN A 42 15.73 -11.97 -31.87
C ASN A 42 16.63 -13.21 -32.07
N TYR A 43 16.05 -14.41 -32.12
CA TYR A 43 16.10 -15.33 -33.29
C TYR A 43 15.53 -16.73 -32.97
N ALA A 44 14.80 -17.26 -33.96
CA ALA A 44 14.64 -18.66 -34.37
C ALA A 44 13.97 -19.71 -33.45
N SER A 45 12.95 -20.31 -34.05
CA SER A 45 12.12 -21.44 -33.65
C SER A 45 12.90 -22.73 -33.32
N ILE A 46 12.56 -23.34 -32.19
CA ILE A 46 12.76 -24.78 -31.94
C ILE A 46 11.44 -25.34 -31.39
N LYS A 47 10.70 -26.07 -32.22
CA LYS A 47 9.62 -26.98 -31.78
C LYS A 47 10.29 -28.28 -31.32
N ILE A 48 10.36 -28.50 -30.02
CA ILE A 48 10.57 -29.84 -29.45
C ILE A 48 9.30 -30.22 -28.70
N LEU A 49 8.59 -31.23 -29.24
CA LEU A 49 7.47 -31.89 -28.57
C LEU A 49 8.02 -32.77 -27.44
N ARG A 50 7.62 -32.47 -26.20
CA ARG A 50 7.55 -33.45 -25.10
C ARG A 50 6.24 -33.22 -24.35
N PHE A 51 5.26 -34.10 -24.58
CA PHE A 51 4.12 -34.24 -23.67
C PHE A 51 4.60 -34.95 -22.40
N SER A 52 5.07 -34.18 -21.42
CA SER A 52 5.27 -34.70 -20.06
C SER A 52 3.96 -34.58 -19.30
N LYS A 53 3.37 -35.73 -18.98
CA LYS A 53 2.35 -35.88 -17.93
C LYS A 53 2.80 -35.14 -16.66
N GLY A 54 1.93 -34.27 -16.20
CA GLY A 54 2.03 -33.53 -14.97
C GLY A 54 1.02 -32.42 -15.09
N ILE A 55 -0.20 -32.62 -14.58
CA ILE A 55 -1.06 -31.50 -14.27
C ILE A 55 -0.22 -30.66 -13.31
N ARG A 56 0.41 -29.59 -13.80
CA ARG A 56 0.92 -28.55 -12.93
C ARG A 56 -0.31 -28.11 -12.16
N MET A 57 -0.38 -28.46 -10.88
CA MET A 57 -1.36 -27.86 -10.00
C MET A 57 -1.17 -26.36 -10.18
N SER A 58 -2.12 -25.72 -10.85
CA SER A 58 -2.13 -24.28 -10.98
C SER A 58 -2.12 -23.78 -9.55
N LYS A 59 -1.12 -22.96 -9.21
CA LYS A 59 -1.08 -22.30 -7.93
C LYS A 59 -2.44 -21.64 -7.71
N THR A 60 -3.07 -21.89 -6.57
CA THR A 60 -4.33 -21.27 -6.19
C THR A 60 -4.05 -20.51 -4.92
N ILE A 61 -4.57 -19.29 -4.83
CA ILE A 61 -4.52 -18.47 -3.62
C ILE A 61 -5.94 -18.09 -3.23
N SER A 62 -6.21 -18.01 -1.93
CA SER A 62 -7.49 -17.51 -1.39
C SER A 62 -7.30 -16.12 -0.80
N ILE A 63 -8.09 -15.17 -1.29
CA ILE A 63 -8.07 -13.77 -0.85
C ILE A 63 -9.46 -13.43 -0.33
N GLY A 64 -9.57 -13.03 0.92
CA GLY A 64 -10.80 -12.50 1.51
C GLY A 64 -10.75 -10.97 1.64
N ASN A 65 -11.91 -10.33 1.63
CA ASN A 65 -12.04 -8.93 2.00
C ASN A 65 -12.76 -8.79 3.35
N ALA A 66 -12.28 -7.87 4.19
CA ALA A 66 -12.82 -7.63 5.53
C ALA A 66 -13.08 -6.15 5.82
N GLY A 67 -13.29 -5.33 4.79
CA GLY A 67 -13.65 -3.92 4.93
C GLY A 67 -13.49 -3.15 3.63
N GLY A 68 -14.46 -2.29 3.34
CA GLY A 68 -14.47 -1.39 2.17
C GLY A 68 -14.32 0.10 2.49
N TYR A 69 -14.48 0.50 3.76
CA TYR A 69 -14.31 1.90 4.20
C TYR A 69 -14.18 1.97 5.74
N TRP A 70 -13.71 3.10 6.27
CA TRP A 70 -13.65 3.30 7.72
C TRP A 70 -15.05 3.46 8.32
N GLY A 71 -15.39 2.56 9.25
CA GLY A 71 -16.73 2.48 9.85
C GLY A 71 -17.63 1.38 9.29
N ASP A 72 -17.08 0.51 8.42
CA ASP A 72 -17.71 -0.73 7.98
C ASP A 72 -17.83 -1.76 9.14
N ASP A 73 -18.31 -2.98 8.85
CA ASP A 73 -18.57 -4.01 9.85
C ASP A 73 -17.32 -4.39 10.67
N PRO A 74 -17.29 -4.10 11.99
CA PRO A 74 -16.12 -4.33 12.84
C PRO A 74 -15.82 -5.81 13.08
N ASN A 75 -16.75 -6.71 12.74
CA ASN A 75 -16.60 -8.16 12.92
C ASN A 75 -16.25 -8.89 11.61
N ALA A 76 -16.15 -8.18 10.47
CA ALA A 76 -15.83 -8.80 9.19
C ALA A 76 -14.48 -9.52 9.21
N LEU A 77 -13.44 -8.89 9.79
CA LEU A 77 -12.11 -9.49 9.91
C LEU A 77 -12.13 -10.79 10.73
N GLU A 78 -12.85 -10.77 11.85
CA GLU A 78 -13.02 -11.94 12.72
C GLU A 78 -13.68 -13.09 11.95
N ARG A 79 -14.78 -12.81 11.24
CA ARG A 79 -15.46 -13.82 10.42
C ARG A 79 -14.57 -14.38 9.31
N GLN A 80 -13.75 -13.56 8.65
CA GLN A 80 -12.83 -14.05 7.61
C GLN A 80 -11.75 -14.97 8.20
N VAL A 81 -11.14 -14.60 9.34
CA VAL A 81 -10.07 -15.39 9.95
C VAL A 81 -10.57 -16.71 10.54
N PHE A 82 -11.77 -16.73 11.13
CA PHE A 82 -12.32 -17.93 11.75
C PHE A 82 -13.21 -18.77 10.81
N GLY A 83 -13.68 -18.21 9.69
CA GLY A 83 -14.55 -18.89 8.74
C GLY A 83 -13.84 -19.89 7.83
N GLY A 84 -12.52 -19.78 7.66
CA GLY A 84 -11.73 -20.68 6.84
C GLY A 84 -10.29 -20.19 6.66
N LYS A 85 -9.43 -21.04 6.08
CA LYS A 85 -8.05 -20.65 5.81
C LYS A 85 -7.97 -19.74 4.58
N LEU A 86 -7.47 -18.53 4.79
CA LEU A 86 -7.15 -17.58 3.73
C LEU A 86 -5.65 -17.37 3.63
N ASP A 87 -5.11 -17.21 2.42
CA ASP A 87 -3.71 -16.81 2.23
C ASP A 87 -3.54 -15.31 2.50
N TYR A 88 -4.52 -14.50 2.04
CA TYR A 88 -4.50 -13.04 2.15
C TYR A 88 -5.85 -12.48 2.59
N ILE A 89 -5.83 -11.39 3.36
CA ILE A 89 -7.01 -10.60 3.69
C ILE A 89 -6.74 -9.13 3.35
N SER A 90 -7.56 -8.56 2.46
CA SER A 90 -7.54 -7.12 2.15
C SER A 90 -8.51 -6.35 3.05
N MET A 91 -8.11 -5.17 3.52
CA MET A 91 -8.98 -4.26 4.26
C MET A 91 -8.77 -2.82 3.84
N ASP A 92 -9.81 -2.23 3.25
CA ASP A 92 -9.85 -0.80 2.91
C ASP A 92 -10.55 0.00 4.02
N PHE A 93 -9.94 1.13 4.38
CA PHE A 93 -10.42 2.10 5.35
C PHE A 93 -10.56 3.51 4.74
N LEU A 94 -9.95 3.79 3.58
CA LEU A 94 -9.71 5.16 3.17
C LEU A 94 -10.67 5.61 2.06
N ALA A 95 -11.58 6.52 2.43
CA ALA A 95 -12.29 7.38 1.47
C ALA A 95 -11.68 8.80 1.44
N GLU A 96 -12.13 9.62 0.49
CA GLU A 96 -11.69 11.02 0.30
C GLU A 96 -11.86 11.83 1.60
N ILE A 97 -13.03 11.72 2.23
CA ILE A 97 -13.35 12.41 3.49
C ILE A 97 -12.46 11.89 4.63
N THR A 98 -12.21 10.58 4.70
CA THR A 98 -11.40 9.95 5.75
C THR A 98 -10.01 10.57 5.84
N MET A 99 -9.36 10.83 4.71
CA MET A 99 -8.03 11.44 4.67
C MET A 99 -8.00 12.79 5.38
N SER A 100 -9.01 13.64 5.18
CA SER A 100 -9.11 14.94 5.83
C SER A 100 -9.28 14.84 7.35
N ILE A 101 -10.06 13.85 7.82
CA ILE A 101 -10.27 13.57 9.25
C ILE A 101 -8.96 13.11 9.88
N LEU A 102 -8.27 12.15 9.25
CA LEU A 102 -7.00 11.62 9.75
C LEU A 102 -5.91 12.70 9.74
N GLN A 103 -5.86 13.56 8.73
CA GLN A 103 -4.95 14.70 8.71
C GLN A 103 -5.24 15.67 9.85
N LYS A 104 -6.52 15.96 10.11
CA LYS A 104 -6.90 16.81 11.24
C LYS A 104 -6.45 16.19 12.57
N GLN A 105 -6.67 14.89 12.77
CA GLN A 105 -6.19 14.18 13.95
C GLN A 105 -4.67 14.27 14.09
N ARG A 106 -3.91 14.00 13.02
CA ARG A 106 -2.44 14.09 13.02
C ARG A 106 -1.93 15.51 13.34
N SER A 107 -2.64 16.53 12.87
CA SER A 107 -2.28 17.94 13.16
C SER A 107 -2.43 18.29 14.65
N SER A 108 -3.32 17.61 15.36
CA SER A 108 -3.53 17.79 16.80
C SER A 108 -2.63 16.89 17.64
N GLU A 109 -2.38 15.66 17.18
CA GLU A 109 -1.55 14.66 17.85
C GLU A 109 -0.63 13.99 16.82
N PRO A 110 0.70 14.23 16.84
CA PRO A 110 1.62 13.74 15.81
C PRO A 110 1.62 12.21 15.60
N GLU A 111 1.31 11.45 16.64
CA GLU A 111 1.22 9.98 16.61
C GLU A 111 -0.13 9.46 16.09
N ALA A 112 -1.09 10.35 15.81
CA ALA A 112 -2.38 10.01 15.20
C ALA A 112 -2.29 10.00 13.66
N GLY A 113 -3.45 9.89 13.00
CA GLY A 113 -3.55 9.92 11.54
C GLY A 113 -3.67 8.55 10.86
N TYR A 114 -4.07 7.53 11.61
CA TYR A 114 -4.39 6.20 11.12
C TYR A 114 -5.72 5.71 11.72
N ALA A 115 -6.36 4.72 11.11
CA ALA A 115 -7.62 4.14 11.58
C ALA A 115 -7.40 3.35 12.88
N ARG A 116 -7.63 4.00 14.02
CA ARG A 116 -7.37 3.41 15.36
C ARG A 116 -8.18 2.15 15.65
N ASP A 117 -9.37 2.04 15.06
CA ASP A 117 -10.27 0.89 15.21
C ASP A 117 -9.69 -0.40 14.63
N PHE A 118 -8.71 -0.31 13.73
CA PHE A 118 -8.00 -1.48 13.22
C PHE A 118 -7.28 -2.27 14.34
N LEU A 119 -6.75 -1.58 15.36
CA LEU A 119 -6.00 -2.24 16.45
C LEU A 119 -6.87 -3.20 17.29
N PRO A 120 -8.05 -2.82 17.81
CA PRO A 120 -8.91 -3.75 18.51
C PRO A 120 -9.43 -4.88 17.61
N MET A 121 -9.68 -4.62 16.32
CA MET A 121 -10.02 -5.70 15.36
C MET A 121 -8.87 -6.70 15.23
N LEU A 122 -7.65 -6.20 15.01
CA LEU A 122 -6.44 -7.02 14.87
C LEU A 122 -6.15 -7.81 16.15
N LYS A 123 -6.33 -7.20 17.33
CA LYS A 123 -6.08 -7.83 18.63
C LYS A 123 -6.82 -9.16 18.78
N LYS A 124 -8.07 -9.24 18.32
CA LYS A 124 -8.91 -10.44 18.41
C LYS A 124 -8.39 -11.60 17.55
N VAL A 125 -7.77 -11.30 16.42
CA VAL A 125 -7.44 -12.30 15.38
C VAL A 125 -5.95 -12.59 15.24
N LEU A 126 -5.07 -11.71 15.74
CA LEU A 126 -3.63 -11.79 15.49
C LEU A 126 -3.00 -13.14 15.83
N PRO A 127 -3.33 -13.81 16.96
CA PRO A 127 -2.77 -15.14 17.25
C PRO A 127 -3.14 -16.19 16.18
N LYS A 128 -4.42 -16.22 15.77
CA LYS A 128 -4.92 -17.18 14.75
C LYS A 128 -4.34 -16.89 13.38
N LEU A 129 -4.33 -15.62 12.98
CA LEU A 129 -3.74 -15.16 11.72
C LEU A 129 -2.28 -15.60 11.60
N MET A 130 -1.50 -15.46 12.67
CA MET A 130 -0.10 -15.90 12.68
C MET A 130 0.03 -17.42 12.60
N ALA A 131 -0.82 -18.17 13.30
CA ALA A 131 -0.82 -19.64 13.25
C ALA A 131 -1.16 -20.18 11.86
N ASP A 132 -2.09 -19.54 11.15
CA ASP A 132 -2.50 -19.96 9.80
C ASP A 132 -1.54 -19.53 8.69
N GLY A 133 -0.69 -18.54 8.98
CA GLY A 133 0.18 -17.91 7.99
C GLY A 133 -0.55 -16.94 7.05
N THR A 134 -1.73 -16.45 7.43
CA THR A 134 -2.51 -15.47 6.66
C THR A 134 -1.83 -14.10 6.70
N THR A 135 -1.82 -13.39 5.57
CA THR A 135 -1.27 -12.03 5.48
C THR A 135 -2.39 -10.99 5.37
N ILE A 136 -2.43 -10.01 6.27
CA ILE A 136 -3.31 -8.84 6.11
C ILE A 136 -2.62 -7.79 5.25
N ILE A 137 -3.37 -7.18 4.33
CA ILE A 137 -2.96 -6.01 3.55
C ILE A 137 -4.00 -4.92 3.76
N THR A 138 -3.60 -3.80 4.34
CA THR A 138 -4.54 -2.74 4.69
C THR A 138 -3.96 -1.35 4.49
N ASN A 139 -4.84 -0.41 4.15
CA ASN A 139 -4.55 1.02 4.13
C ASN A 139 -5.02 1.76 5.40
N ALA A 140 -5.28 1.02 6.48
CA ALA A 140 -5.57 1.59 7.81
C ALA A 140 -4.50 2.59 8.30
N GLY A 141 -3.30 2.60 7.71
CA GLY A 141 -2.24 3.55 8.03
C GLY A 141 -2.58 5.00 7.71
N GLY A 142 -3.52 5.26 6.80
CA GLY A 142 -4.02 6.61 6.52
C GLY A 142 -2.92 7.60 6.14
N VAL A 143 -2.85 8.72 6.85
CA VAL A 143 -1.79 9.74 6.66
C VAL A 143 -0.58 9.52 7.56
N ASN A 144 -0.58 8.46 8.39
CA ASN A 144 0.53 8.11 9.28
C ASN A 144 0.74 6.58 9.38
N PRO A 145 1.10 5.92 8.26
CA PRO A 145 1.29 4.48 8.23
C PRO A 145 2.41 3.99 9.15
N THR A 146 3.42 4.83 9.42
CA THR A 146 4.51 4.52 10.35
C THR A 146 4.02 4.43 11.79
N ALA A 147 3.22 5.39 12.28
CA ALA A 147 2.65 5.32 13.62
C ALA A 147 1.68 4.13 13.77
N CYS A 148 0.91 3.82 12.73
CA CYS A 148 0.06 2.62 12.71
C CYS A 148 0.89 1.34 12.90
N ALA A 149 1.98 1.19 12.15
CA ALA A 149 2.87 0.03 12.27
C ALA A 149 3.51 -0.07 13.67
N GLN A 150 3.90 1.05 14.28
CA GLN A 150 4.41 1.08 15.65
C GLN A 150 3.34 0.66 16.67
N ALA A 151 2.09 1.11 16.50
CA ALA A 151 0.99 0.72 17.36
C ALA A 151 0.66 -0.79 17.24
N ILE A 152 0.74 -1.35 16.04
CA ILE A 152 0.61 -2.80 15.81
C ILE A 152 1.75 -3.56 16.49
N ALA A 153 3.00 -3.08 16.37
CA ALA A 153 4.14 -3.71 17.03
C ALA A 153 3.99 -3.70 18.56
N LYS A 154 3.49 -2.60 19.14
CA LYS A 154 3.18 -2.51 20.57
C LYS A 154 2.09 -3.51 20.98
N LEU A 155 0.99 -3.56 20.23
CA LEU A 155 -0.10 -4.51 20.45
C LEU A 155 0.40 -5.97 20.39
N ALA A 156 1.21 -6.29 19.39
CA ALA A 156 1.77 -7.63 19.25
C ALA A 156 2.66 -8.01 20.44
N LYS A 157 3.48 -7.07 20.94
CA LYS A 157 4.30 -7.26 22.13
C LYS A 157 3.44 -7.54 23.38
N GLU A 158 2.33 -6.82 23.55
CA GLU A 158 1.37 -7.06 24.64
C GLU A 158 0.76 -8.47 24.59
N LEU A 159 0.61 -9.03 23.39
CA LEU A 159 0.12 -10.40 23.17
C LEU A 159 1.23 -11.47 23.21
N GLY A 160 2.49 -11.09 23.44
CA GLY A 160 3.63 -12.02 23.40
C GLY A 160 3.95 -12.53 21.98
N LEU A 161 3.53 -11.81 20.94
CA LEU A 161 3.72 -12.15 19.54
C LEU A 161 4.78 -11.27 18.87
N SER A 162 5.28 -11.71 17.72
CA SER A 162 6.30 -10.98 16.94
C SER A 162 6.05 -11.10 15.43
N PRO A 163 4.95 -10.50 14.91
CA PRO A 163 4.66 -10.51 13.49
C PRO A 163 5.67 -9.69 12.70
N ARG A 164 5.93 -10.09 11.46
CA ARG A 164 6.63 -9.23 10.49
C ARG A 164 5.63 -8.20 9.96
N ILE A 165 5.93 -6.92 10.16
CA ILE A 165 5.09 -5.80 9.72
C ILE A 165 5.86 -5.07 8.62
N ALA A 166 5.26 -4.92 7.45
CA ALA A 166 5.77 -4.07 6.38
C ALA A 166 4.93 -2.80 6.28
N THR A 167 5.59 -1.68 6.01
CA THR A 167 4.95 -0.37 5.90
C THR A 167 5.20 0.22 4.53
N VAL A 168 4.13 0.61 3.82
CA VAL A 168 4.20 1.34 2.55
C VAL A 168 3.81 2.80 2.81
N TYR A 169 4.71 3.72 2.52
CA TYR A 169 4.54 5.16 2.76
C TYR A 169 5.25 5.96 1.68
N GLY A 170 5.08 7.29 1.70
CA GLY A 170 5.62 8.20 0.68
C GLY A 170 4.56 8.69 -0.31
N ASP A 171 3.29 8.43 -0.01
CA ASP A 171 2.16 8.99 -0.73
C ASP A 171 1.97 10.48 -0.42
N ASP A 172 2.36 10.94 0.79
CA ASP A 172 2.30 12.35 1.18
C ASP A 172 3.28 13.20 0.36
N ILE A 173 2.73 13.99 -0.55
CA ILE A 173 3.45 14.94 -1.41
C ILE A 173 3.22 16.39 -1.00
N LEU A 174 2.58 16.63 0.15
CA LEU A 174 2.37 17.99 0.66
C LEU A 174 3.68 18.79 0.74
N PRO A 175 4.81 18.22 1.23
CA PRO A 175 6.10 18.94 1.26
C PRO A 175 6.69 19.22 -0.13
N ASP A 176 6.23 18.52 -1.16
CA ASP A 176 6.75 18.58 -2.52
C ASP A 176 5.93 19.49 -3.45
N LEU A 177 4.79 20.04 -3.00
CA LEU A 177 3.88 20.78 -3.86
C LEU A 177 4.55 21.95 -4.57
N ASP A 178 5.30 22.79 -3.85
CA ASP A 178 5.99 23.96 -4.44
C ASP A 178 6.99 23.52 -5.51
N ARG A 179 7.74 22.45 -5.24
CA ARG A 179 8.71 21.88 -6.20
C ARG A 179 8.00 21.33 -7.44
N LEU A 180 6.87 20.66 -7.26
CA LEU A 180 6.08 20.10 -8.35
C LEU A 180 5.43 21.20 -9.20
N GLN A 181 4.92 22.26 -8.57
CA GLN A 181 4.43 23.44 -9.29
C GLN A 181 5.53 24.13 -10.09
N ALA A 182 6.71 24.32 -9.51
CA ALA A 182 7.87 24.87 -10.20
C ALA A 182 8.31 24.01 -11.40
N SER A 183 8.03 22.70 -11.38
CA SER A 183 8.26 21.78 -12.51
C SER A 183 7.18 21.81 -13.60
N GLY A 184 6.16 22.67 -13.45
CA GLY A 184 5.08 22.87 -14.43
C GLY A 184 3.80 22.08 -14.15
N ILE A 185 3.67 21.44 -12.99
CA ILE A 185 2.43 20.72 -12.63
C ILE A 185 1.42 21.73 -12.06
N ALA A 186 0.32 21.94 -12.79
CA ALA A 186 -0.64 23.00 -12.47
C ALA A 186 -1.53 22.70 -11.26
N PHE A 187 -1.81 21.42 -10.98
CA PHE A 187 -2.77 20.97 -9.95
C PHE A 187 -4.19 21.54 -10.10
N ASP A 188 -4.57 21.96 -11.30
CA ASP A 188 -5.91 22.46 -11.58
C ASP A 188 -6.97 21.42 -11.19
N ASN A 189 -8.09 21.89 -10.63
CA ASN A 189 -9.17 21.02 -10.18
C ASN A 189 -9.76 20.27 -11.38
N MET A 190 -9.82 18.94 -11.29
CA MET A 190 -10.34 18.08 -12.36
C MET A 190 -11.85 18.18 -12.56
N GLU A 191 -12.61 18.60 -11.55
CA GLU A 191 -14.08 18.66 -11.61
C GLU A 191 -14.58 19.95 -12.29
N ASP A 192 -13.99 21.09 -11.94
CA ASP A 192 -14.46 22.41 -12.39
C ASP A 192 -13.41 23.21 -13.19
N GLY A 193 -12.19 22.70 -13.33
CA GLY A 193 -11.09 23.37 -14.04
C GLY A 193 -10.51 24.58 -13.30
N SER A 194 -10.92 24.84 -12.06
CA SER A 194 -10.40 25.96 -11.27
C SER A 194 -8.91 25.82 -11.01
N LYS A 195 -8.21 26.97 -11.00
CA LYS A 195 -6.76 27.00 -10.77
C LYS A 195 -6.42 26.63 -9.33
N PHE A 196 -5.26 26.03 -9.13
CA PHE A 196 -4.77 25.67 -7.80
C PHE A 196 -4.31 26.87 -6.95
N ALA A 197 -3.76 27.92 -7.58
CA ALA A 197 -3.16 29.06 -6.87
C ALA A 197 -4.03 29.69 -5.76
N PRO A 198 -5.36 29.89 -5.93
CA PRO A 198 -6.23 30.42 -4.87
C PRO A 198 -6.41 29.51 -3.64
N VAL A 199 -6.07 28.22 -3.74
CA VAL A 199 -6.20 27.25 -2.65
C VAL A 199 -4.86 26.74 -2.13
N ALA A 200 -3.75 27.02 -2.82
CA ALA A 200 -2.41 26.51 -2.51
C ALA A 200 -2.01 26.64 -1.03
N GLN A 201 -2.18 27.82 -0.43
CA GLN A 201 -1.81 28.07 0.97
C GLN A 201 -2.76 27.43 2.00
N ARG A 202 -3.88 26.85 1.55
CA ARG A 202 -4.91 26.24 2.41
C ARG A 202 -4.94 24.72 2.31
N ILE A 203 -4.06 24.13 1.49
CA ILE A 203 -3.97 22.68 1.35
C ILE A 203 -3.43 22.08 2.66
N GLN A 204 -4.19 21.13 3.21
CA GLN A 204 -3.83 20.44 4.45
C GLN A 204 -3.28 19.03 4.20
N ALA A 205 -3.60 18.44 3.05
CA ALA A 205 -3.15 17.11 2.65
C ALA A 205 -3.01 17.07 1.12
N ALA A 206 -1.99 16.36 0.65
CA ALA A 206 -1.83 16.03 -0.75
C ALA A 206 -1.20 14.65 -0.83
N ASN A 207 -1.94 13.67 -1.36
CA ASN A 207 -1.52 12.27 -1.35
C ASN A 207 -1.60 11.66 -2.74
N ILE A 208 -0.56 10.91 -3.13
CA ILE A 208 -0.58 10.05 -4.31
C ILE A 208 -1.41 8.80 -3.99
N TYR A 209 -2.31 8.44 -4.91
CA TYR A 209 -3.01 7.17 -4.80
C TYR A 209 -2.13 6.07 -5.37
N PHE A 210 -1.43 5.31 -4.51
CA PHE A 210 -0.61 4.20 -4.99
C PHE A 210 -1.47 3.07 -5.58
N GLY A 211 -0.92 2.38 -6.58
CA GLY A 211 -1.45 1.10 -7.06
C GLY A 211 -0.82 -0.09 -6.32
N ALA A 212 -0.92 -1.28 -6.92
CA ALA A 212 -0.42 -2.53 -6.32
C ALA A 212 1.12 -2.63 -6.19
N ALA A 213 1.87 -1.93 -7.03
CA ALA A 213 3.33 -2.09 -7.15
C ALA A 213 4.11 -2.00 -5.82
N PRO A 214 3.96 -0.95 -4.99
CA PRO A 214 4.67 -0.89 -3.71
C PRO A 214 4.23 -1.96 -2.71
N VAL A 215 2.97 -2.43 -2.80
CA VAL A 215 2.48 -3.55 -1.98
C VAL A 215 3.11 -4.88 -2.42
N VAL A 216 3.29 -5.09 -3.73
CA VAL A 216 4.03 -6.24 -4.28
C VAL A 216 5.49 -6.26 -3.80
N GLU A 217 6.15 -5.10 -3.75
CA GLU A 217 7.50 -5.00 -3.18
C GLU A 217 7.52 -5.34 -1.69
N ALA A 218 6.53 -4.89 -0.92
CA ALA A 218 6.39 -5.25 0.48
C ALA A 218 6.16 -6.76 0.70
N LEU A 219 5.38 -7.41 -0.18
CA LEU A 219 5.11 -8.86 -0.11
C LEU A 219 6.37 -9.72 -0.23
N LYS A 220 7.42 -9.25 -0.93
CA LYS A 220 8.71 -9.96 -1.03
C LYS A 220 9.37 -10.23 0.32
N TRP A 221 9.05 -9.42 1.33
CA TRP A 221 9.55 -9.59 2.70
C TRP A 221 8.75 -10.61 3.53
N LYS A 222 7.73 -11.25 2.92
CA LYS A 222 6.82 -12.22 3.55
C LYS A 222 6.23 -11.70 4.87
N PRO A 223 5.68 -10.48 4.92
CA PRO A 223 5.11 -9.92 6.14
C PRO A 223 3.87 -10.70 6.57
N ASN A 224 3.53 -10.65 7.86
CA ASN A 224 2.21 -11.06 8.35
C ASN A 224 1.18 -9.94 8.14
N ILE A 225 1.63 -8.68 8.17
CA ILE A 225 0.79 -7.51 8.05
C ILE A 225 1.51 -6.49 7.16
N ILE A 226 0.81 -6.00 6.13
CA ILE A 226 1.19 -4.84 5.35
C ILE A 226 0.24 -3.70 5.71
N VAL A 227 0.81 -2.60 6.20
CA VAL A 227 0.08 -1.36 6.41
C VAL A 227 0.55 -0.32 5.43
N THR A 228 -0.38 0.36 4.77
CA THR A 228 -0.08 1.39 3.78
C THR A 228 -0.68 2.73 4.17
N GLY A 229 -0.17 3.81 3.58
CA GLY A 229 -0.89 5.07 3.44
C GLY A 229 -1.95 4.97 2.33
N ARG A 230 -2.12 6.04 1.52
CA ARG A 230 -3.11 6.07 0.43
C ARG A 230 -2.73 5.11 -0.71
N VAL A 231 -3.49 4.03 -0.85
CA VAL A 231 -3.39 3.02 -1.92
C VAL A 231 -4.78 2.60 -2.34
N THR A 232 -4.98 2.35 -3.63
CA THR A 232 -6.26 1.91 -4.20
C THR A 232 -6.73 0.61 -3.53
N ASP A 233 -8.04 0.49 -3.33
CA ASP A 233 -8.75 -0.71 -2.90
C ASP A 233 -8.42 -1.94 -3.76
N THR A 234 -8.41 -1.74 -5.08
CA THR A 234 -8.01 -2.74 -6.07
C THR A 234 -6.54 -3.11 -5.91
N GLY A 235 -5.67 -2.13 -5.65
CA GLY A 235 -4.24 -2.31 -5.45
C GLY A 235 -3.88 -3.28 -4.31
N ILE A 236 -4.52 -3.13 -3.15
CA ILE A 236 -4.31 -4.05 -2.01
C ILE A 236 -4.89 -5.45 -2.26
N THR A 237 -5.90 -5.55 -3.12
CA THR A 237 -6.56 -6.82 -3.48
C THR A 237 -5.77 -7.59 -4.55
N ILE A 238 -5.24 -6.90 -5.56
CA ILE A 238 -4.55 -7.53 -6.70
C ILE A 238 -3.05 -7.75 -6.44
N ALA A 239 -2.44 -7.05 -5.48
CA ALA A 239 -1.02 -7.22 -5.15
C ALA A 239 -0.63 -8.68 -4.80
N PRO A 240 -1.39 -9.43 -3.99
CA PRO A 240 -1.15 -10.87 -3.81
C PRO A 240 -1.14 -11.67 -5.11
N MET A 241 -2.07 -11.38 -6.03
CA MET A 241 -2.15 -12.09 -7.32
C MET A 241 -0.89 -11.82 -8.15
N ILE A 242 -0.50 -10.55 -8.25
CA ILE A 242 0.72 -10.14 -8.98
C ILE A 242 1.95 -10.83 -8.37
N PHE A 243 2.08 -10.80 -7.05
CA PHE A 243 3.21 -11.38 -6.33
C PHE A 243 3.27 -12.91 -6.51
N GLU A 244 2.15 -13.60 -6.30
CA GLU A 244 2.11 -15.05 -6.25
C GLU A 244 2.20 -15.69 -7.64
N PHE A 245 1.66 -15.04 -8.66
CA PHE A 245 1.68 -15.52 -10.03
C PHE A 245 2.80 -14.91 -10.88
N GLY A 246 3.57 -13.97 -10.33
CA GLY A 246 4.65 -13.28 -11.04
C GLY A 246 4.15 -12.51 -12.26
N TRP A 247 2.94 -11.95 -12.20
CA TRP A 247 2.39 -11.16 -13.29
C TRP A 247 3.16 -9.85 -13.46
N LYS A 248 3.21 -9.34 -14.68
CA LYS A 248 3.78 -8.02 -14.93
C LYS A 248 2.73 -6.96 -14.59
N LEU A 249 3.18 -5.83 -14.06
CA LEU A 249 2.31 -4.69 -13.72
C LEU A 249 1.61 -4.04 -14.94
N ASN A 250 2.00 -4.43 -16.15
CA ASN A 250 1.42 -3.95 -17.41
C ASN A 250 0.71 -5.06 -18.21
N ASP A 251 0.43 -6.21 -17.59
CA ASP A 251 -0.29 -7.32 -18.23
C ASP A 251 -1.81 -7.14 -18.04
N TRP A 252 -2.41 -6.22 -18.81
CA TRP A 252 -3.84 -5.86 -18.73
C TRP A 252 -4.80 -7.00 -19.08
N THR A 253 -4.33 -8.11 -19.64
CA THR A 253 -5.17 -9.29 -19.87
C THR A 253 -5.37 -10.10 -18.60
N ARG A 254 -4.44 -9.97 -17.64
CA ARG A 254 -4.48 -10.68 -16.35
C ARG A 254 -4.89 -9.79 -15.18
N LEU A 255 -4.59 -8.50 -15.27
CA LEU A 255 -4.94 -7.48 -14.28
C LEU A 255 -6.37 -6.98 -14.47
#